data_AF-A0A2N6LDW5-F1
#
_entry.id   AF-A0A2N6LDW5-F1
#
_cell.length_a   1.000
_cell.length_b   1.000
_cell.length_c   1.000
_cell.angle_alpha   90.00
_cell.angle_beta   90.00
_cell.angle_gamma   90.00
#
_symmetry.space_group_name_H-M   'P 1'
#
loop_
_entity.id
_entity.type
_entity.pdbx_description
1 polymer ?
#
loop_
_entity_poly.entity_id
_entity_poly.type
_entity_poly.pdbx_seq_one_letter_code
_entity_poly.pdbx_strand_id
1 'polypeptide(L)'
;MLPHILKFATYIFLGLTYLGLALGYLPGLRMNRAAIALAGSAFLIALGVVNLQEAWQAIDPTTIVFLLSMMVVNANLTYAGFFPQALSLLLRFTRSPLGILIALTFGSGILSAFF
;
A
#
# COMPACT_ATOMS: atom_id res chain seq x y z
N MET A 1 12.70 23.99 -26.65
CA MET A 1 11.28 24.08 -26.23
C MET A 1 10.65 22.71 -25.92
N LEU A 2 10.89 21.66 -26.73
CA LEU A 2 10.46 20.27 -26.42
C LEU A 2 10.75 19.73 -24.99
N PRO A 3 11.93 19.97 -24.36
CA PRO A 3 12.26 19.34 -23.09
C PRO A 3 11.46 19.87 -21.88
N HIS A 4 10.88 21.07 -21.96
CA HIS A 4 10.03 21.60 -20.88
C HIS A 4 8.62 21.01 -20.91
N ILE A 5 8.08 20.76 -22.11
CA ILE A 5 6.74 20.18 -22.30
C ILE A 5 6.72 18.72 -21.82
N LEU A 6 7.77 17.95 -22.15
CA LEU A 6 7.93 16.57 -21.67
C LEU A 6 8.01 16.51 -20.15
N LYS A 7 8.81 17.38 -19.51
CA LYS A 7 8.89 17.45 -18.03
C LYS A 7 7.54 17.77 -17.39
N PHE A 8 6.79 18.71 -17.96
CA PHE A 8 5.46 19.06 -17.45
C PHE A 8 4.47 17.89 -17.56
N ALA A 9 4.46 17.18 -18.70
CA ALA A 9 3.66 15.97 -18.87
C ALA A 9 4.04 14.88 -17.86
N THR A 10 5.34 14.65 -17.62
CA THR A 10 5.82 13.71 -16.61
C THR A 10 5.27 14.04 -15.22
N TYR A 11 5.39 15.29 -14.78
CA TYR A 11 4.89 15.69 -13.45
C TYR A 11 3.37 15.56 -13.32
N ILE A 12 2.63 15.86 -14.40
CA ILE A 12 1.17 15.66 -14.42
C ILE A 12 0.83 14.18 -14.27
N PHE A 13 1.42 13.30 -15.08
CA PHE A 13 1.12 11.87 -15.02
C PHE A 13 1.53 11.25 -13.70
N LEU A 14 2.67 11.66 -13.16
CA LEU A 14 3.14 11.23 -11.85
C LEU A 14 2.18 11.70 -10.76
N GLY A 15 1.79 12.98 -10.75
CA GLY A 15 0.79 13.52 -9.83
C GLY A 15 -0.55 12.79 -9.92
N LEU A 16 -1.04 12.52 -11.13
CA LEU A 16 -2.30 11.82 -11.36
C LEU A 16 -2.23 10.35 -10.90
N THR A 17 -1.10 9.69 -11.10
CA THR A 17 -0.85 8.32 -10.61
C THR A 17 -0.85 8.28 -9.09
N TYR A 18 -0.14 9.20 -8.42
CA TYR A 18 -0.12 9.28 -6.96
C TYR A 18 -1.47 9.65 -6.37
N LEU A 19 -2.23 10.54 -7.03
CA LEU A 19 -3.62 10.84 -6.64
C LEU A 19 -4.51 9.60 -6.75
N GLY A 20 -4.39 8.84 -7.85
CA GLY A 20 -5.09 7.56 -8.01
C GLY A 20 -4.73 6.55 -6.91
N LEU A 21 -3.43 6.44 -6.58
CA LEU A 21 -2.95 5.60 -5.49
C LEU A 21 -3.50 6.03 -4.14
N ALA A 22 -3.57 7.34 -3.86
CA ALA A 22 -4.10 7.90 -2.62
C ALA A 22 -5.60 7.62 -2.47
N LEU A 23 -6.39 7.78 -3.55
CA LEU A 23 -7.81 7.44 -3.59
C LEU A 23 -8.05 5.94 -3.38
N GLY A 24 -7.08 5.09 -3.74
CA GLY A 24 -7.11 3.65 -3.48
C GLY A 24 -7.94 2.84 -4.47
N TYR A 25 -8.90 3.47 -5.16
CA TYR A 25 -9.65 2.91 -6.27
C TYR A 25 -10.04 4.03 -7.24
N LEU A 26 -10.08 3.73 -8.54
CA LEU A 26 -10.49 4.67 -9.57
C LEU A 26 -11.94 4.37 -10.01
N PRO A 27 -12.94 5.19 -9.60
CA PRO A 27 -14.33 4.98 -9.99
C PRO A 27 -14.47 5.14 -11.50
N GLY A 28 -15.11 4.16 -12.16
CA GLY A 28 -15.30 4.12 -13.62
C GLY A 28 -14.36 3.16 -14.36
N LEU A 29 -13.10 2.99 -13.91
CA LEU A 29 -12.12 2.12 -14.58
C LEU A 29 -11.89 0.77 -13.87
N ARG A 30 -12.55 0.52 -12.74
CA ARG A 30 -12.39 -0.69 -11.89
C ARG A 30 -10.92 -1.02 -11.59
N MET A 31 -10.08 0.00 -11.42
CA MET A 31 -8.66 -0.17 -11.13
C MET A 31 -8.39 -0.14 -9.63
N ASN A 32 -7.64 -1.13 -9.15
CA ASN A 32 -7.08 -1.15 -7.80
C ASN A 32 -5.71 -0.43 -7.77
N ARG A 33 -5.13 -0.25 -6.57
CA ARG A 33 -3.82 0.42 -6.39
C ARG A 33 -2.71 -0.16 -7.28
N ALA A 34 -2.65 -1.49 -7.42
CA ALA A 34 -1.66 -2.16 -8.24
C ALA A 34 -1.84 -1.85 -9.75
N ALA A 35 -3.07 -1.90 -10.25
CA ALA A 35 -3.39 -1.55 -11.63
C ALA A 35 -3.08 -0.07 -11.92
N ILE A 36 -3.35 0.82 -10.97
CA ILE A 36 -3.04 2.25 -11.10
C ILE A 36 -1.53 2.47 -11.19
N ALA A 37 -0.74 1.83 -10.33
CA ALA A 37 0.72 1.90 -10.36
C ALA A 37 1.28 1.39 -11.70
N LEU A 38 0.78 0.25 -12.19
CA LEU A 38 1.21 -0.34 -13.47
C LEU A 38 0.83 0.53 -14.67
N ALA A 39 -0.37 1.11 -14.69
CA ALA A 39 -0.76 2.02 -15.75
C ALA A 39 0.10 3.30 -15.74
N GLY A 40 0.33 3.88 -14.56
CA GLY A 40 1.18 5.06 -14.41
C GLY A 40 2.62 4.79 -14.85
N SER A 41 3.21 3.66 -14.48
CA SER A 41 4.56 3.28 -14.94
C SER A 41 4.60 3.03 -16.44
N ALA A 42 3.58 2.37 -17.02
CA ALA A 42 3.48 2.16 -18.45
C ALA A 42 3.42 3.48 -19.24
N PHE A 43 2.69 4.49 -18.74
CA PHE A 43 2.69 5.83 -19.34
C PHE A 43 4.09 6.49 -19.28
N LEU A 44 4.79 6.38 -18.15
CA LEU A 44 6.14 6.93 -18.02
C LEU A 44 7.15 6.26 -18.96
N ILE A 45 7.02 4.94 -19.17
CA ILE A 45 7.82 4.18 -20.15
C ILE A 45 7.46 4.60 -21.57
N ALA A 46 6.17 4.73 -21.90
CA ALA A 46 5.71 5.15 -23.22
C ALA A 46 6.17 6.57 -23.59
N LEU A 47 6.29 7.46 -22.61
CA LEU A 47 6.85 8.80 -22.76
C LEU A 47 8.39 8.82 -22.87
N GLY A 48 9.06 7.67 -22.71
CA GLY A 48 10.52 7.56 -22.73
C GLY A 48 11.21 8.21 -21.53
N VAL A 49 10.49 8.43 -20.42
CA VAL A 49 11.03 9.06 -19.20
C VAL A 49 11.95 8.08 -18.45
N VAL A 50 11.55 6.80 -18.44
CA VAL A 50 12.26 5.68 -17.82
C VAL A 50 12.18 4.51 -18.80
N ASN A 51 13.26 3.78 -19.02
CA ASN A 51 13.21 2.60 -19.87
C ASN A 51 12.68 1.37 -19.11
N LEU A 52 12.32 0.30 -19.83
CA LEU A 52 11.76 -0.91 -19.20
C LEU A 52 12.74 -1.57 -18.20
N GLN A 53 14.04 -1.53 -18.48
CA GLN A 53 15.07 -2.12 -17.62
C GLN A 53 15.16 -1.36 -16.28
N GLU A 54 15.18 -0.03 -16.34
CA GLU A 54 15.17 0.86 -15.18
C GLU A 54 13.89 0.70 -14.36
N ALA A 55 12.73 0.62 -15.03
CA ALA A 55 11.46 0.41 -14.36
C ALA A 55 11.40 -0.95 -13.65
N TRP A 56 12.00 -2.00 -14.23
CA TRP A 56 12.12 -3.31 -13.59
C TRP A 56 13.08 -3.27 -12.40
N GLN A 57 14.22 -2.61 -12.53
CA GLN A 57 15.18 -2.43 -11.44
C GLN A 57 14.65 -1.59 -10.28
N ALA A 58 13.65 -0.74 -10.53
CA ALA A 58 12.98 0.04 -9.49
C ALA A 58 12.04 -0.81 -8.60
N ILE A 59 11.71 -2.04 -9.01
CA ILE A 59 10.92 -2.98 -8.20
C ILE A 59 11.85 -3.69 -7.21
N ASP A 60 11.62 -3.51 -5.92
CA ASP A 60 12.30 -4.28 -4.88
C ASP A 60 11.56 -5.61 -4.61
N PRO A 61 12.09 -6.76 -5.05
CA PRO A 61 11.45 -8.06 -4.82
C PRO A 61 11.41 -8.43 -3.33
N THR A 62 12.35 -7.95 -2.53
CA THR A 62 12.43 -8.24 -1.09
C THR A 62 11.20 -7.67 -0.39
N THR A 63 10.90 -6.39 -0.63
CA THR A 63 9.70 -5.74 -0.08
C THR A 63 8.41 -6.40 -0.58
N ILE A 64 8.31 -6.76 -1.86
CA ILE A 64 7.12 -7.44 -2.39
C ILE A 64 6.88 -8.79 -1.71
N VAL A 65 7.92 -9.62 -1.59
CA VAL A 65 7.83 -10.93 -0.94
C VAL A 65 7.55 -10.79 0.55
N PHE A 66 8.17 -9.80 1.22
CA PHE A 66 7.92 -9.50 2.62
C PHE A 66 6.45 -9.12 2.87
N LEU A 67 5.91 -8.16 2.10
CA LEU A 67 4.51 -7.74 2.21
C LEU A 67 3.56 -8.91 1.90
N LEU A 68 3.83 -9.69 0.86
CA LEU A 68 3.03 -10.88 0.52
C LEU A 68 3.05 -11.90 1.67
N SER A 69 4.21 -12.15 2.27
CA SER A 69 4.37 -13.08 3.39
C SER A 69 3.55 -12.62 4.59
N MET A 70 3.57 -11.33 4.92
CA MET A 70 2.73 -10.77 5.98
C MET A 70 1.24 -10.90 5.65
N MET A 71 0.83 -10.73 4.38
CA MET A 71 -0.55 -10.98 3.96
C MET A 71 -0.95 -12.46 4.13
N VAL A 72 -0.05 -13.40 3.82
CA VAL A 72 -0.29 -14.84 4.03
C VAL A 72 -0.41 -15.18 5.51
N VAL A 73 0.46 -14.65 6.37
CA VAL A 73 0.37 -14.83 7.83
C VAL A 73 -0.96 -14.26 8.34
N ASN A 74 -1.32 -13.04 7.94
CA ASN A 74 -2.59 -12.41 8.30
C ASN A 74 -3.81 -13.22 7.85
N ALA A 75 -3.77 -13.79 6.64
CA ALA A 75 -4.85 -14.64 6.13
C ALA A 75 -5.00 -15.92 6.97
N ASN A 76 -3.89 -16.60 7.29
CA ASN A 76 -3.92 -17.81 8.13
C ASN A 76 -4.43 -17.52 9.55
N LEU A 77 -4.01 -16.41 10.16
CA LEU A 77 -4.54 -15.97 11.46
C LEU A 77 -6.05 -15.70 11.39
N THR A 78 -6.52 -15.11 10.29
CA THR A 78 -7.95 -14.87 10.06
C THR A 78 -8.72 -16.18 9.96
N TYR A 79 -8.24 -17.14 9.15
CA TYR A 79 -8.87 -18.45 9.02
C TYR A 79 -8.86 -19.26 10.32
N ALA A 80 -7.81 -19.11 11.14
CA ALA A 80 -7.73 -19.72 12.47
C ALA A 80 -8.64 -19.06 13.52
N GLY A 81 -9.29 -17.92 13.20
CA GLY A 81 -10.16 -17.21 14.13
C GLY A 81 -9.41 -16.39 15.20
N PHE A 82 -8.15 -16.03 14.95
CA PHE A 82 -7.32 -15.29 15.90
C PHE A 82 -7.87 -13.89 16.20
N PHE A 83 -8.29 -13.13 15.18
CA PHE A 83 -8.74 -11.75 15.37
C PHE A 83 -9.99 -11.60 16.27
N PRO A 84 -11.07 -12.40 16.10
CA PRO A 84 -12.19 -12.39 17.05
C PRO A 84 -11.78 -12.74 18.49
N GLN A 85 -10.87 -13.70 18.67
CA GLN A 85 -10.38 -14.08 20.00
C GLN A 85 -9.58 -12.95 20.64
N ALA A 86 -8.64 -12.35 19.89
CA ALA A 86 -7.84 -11.22 20.33
C ALA A 86 -8.72 -10.01 20.69
N LEU A 87 -9.74 -9.70 19.88
CA LEU A 87 -10.70 -8.65 20.18
C LEU A 87 -11.50 -8.93 21.45
N SER A 88 -11.97 -10.18 21.64
CA SER A 88 -12.71 -10.56 22.85
C SER A 88 -11.86 -10.41 24.12
N LEU A 89 -10.57 -10.73 24.04
CA LEU A 89 -9.60 -10.55 25.12
C LEU A 89 -9.41 -9.06 25.42
N LEU A 90 -9.22 -8.24 24.38
CA LEU A 90 -9.05 -6.79 24.52
C LEU A 90 -10.26 -6.15 25.21
N LEU A 91 -11.48 -6.53 24.83
CA LEU A 91 -12.73 -6.02 25.42
C LEU A 91 -12.93 -6.44 26.88
N ARG A 92 -12.33 -7.55 27.34
CA ARG A 92 -12.34 -7.92 28.76
C ARG A 92 -11.50 -6.95 29.60
N PHE A 93 -10.38 -6.48 29.05
CA PHE A 93 -9.48 -5.53 29.72
C PHE A 93 -9.91 -4.06 29.54
N THR A 94 -10.60 -3.73 28.44
CA THR A 94 -10.98 -2.35 28.10
C THR A 94 -12.49 -2.22 27.97
N ARG A 95 -13.11 -1.45 28.88
CA ARG A 95 -14.57 -1.23 28.93
C ARG A 95 -15.03 0.10 28.32
N SER A 96 -14.14 0.82 27.63
CA SER A 96 -14.45 2.11 26.99
C SER A 96 -13.78 2.23 25.61
N PRO A 97 -14.36 3.02 24.67
CA PRO A 97 -13.76 3.25 23.35
C PRO A 97 -12.34 3.84 23.42
N LEU A 98 -12.08 4.74 24.37
CA LEU A 98 -10.75 5.30 24.60
C LEU A 98 -9.76 4.24 25.11
N GLY A 99 -10.21 3.32 25.96
CA GLY A 99 -9.35 2.22 26.45
C GLY A 99 -8.91 1.30 25.31
N ILE A 100 -9.81 0.96 24.40
CA ILE A 100 -9.50 0.15 23.20
C ILE A 100 -8.48 0.87 22.33
N LEU A 101 -8.67 2.17 22.08
CA LEU A 101 -7.76 2.98 21.27
C LEU A 101 -6.35 2.99 21.86
N ILE A 102 -6.23 3.24 23.17
CA ILE A 102 -4.94 3.25 23.88
C ILE A 102 -4.30 1.86 23.79
N ALA A 103 -5.05 0.80 24.12
CA ALA A 103 -4.53 -0.56 24.11
C ALA A 103 -4.07 -1.00 22.72
N LEU A 104 -4.84 -0.69 21.67
CA LEU A 104 -4.45 -0.99 20.29
C LEU A 104 -3.24 -0.16 19.86
N THR A 105 -3.21 1.14 20.13
CA THR A 105 -2.12 2.04 19.70
C THR A 105 -0.79 1.63 20.33
N PHE A 106 -0.76 1.47 21.66
CA PHE A 106 0.47 1.06 22.35
C PHE A 106 0.79 -0.42 22.11
N GLY A 107 -0.22 -1.29 22.07
CA GLY A 107 -0.03 -2.71 21.79
C GLY A 107 0.56 -2.94 20.40
N SER A 108 -0.03 -2.35 19.36
CA SER A 108 0.50 -2.44 18.00
C SER A 108 1.86 -1.78 17.87
N GLY A 109 2.06 -0.63 18.52
CA GLY A 109 3.36 0.07 18.50
C GLY A 109 4.48 -0.75 19.13
N ILE A 110 4.24 -1.36 20.29
CA ILE A 110 5.21 -2.22 20.97
C ILE A 110 5.49 -3.48 20.13
N LEU A 111 4.45 -4.14 19.62
CA LEU A 111 4.63 -5.32 18.76
C LEU A 111 5.41 -4.99 17.48
N SER A 112 5.18 -3.81 16.90
CA SER A 112 5.90 -3.34 15.71
C SER A 112 7.37 -3.00 15.96
N ALA A 113 7.85 -2.95 17.21
CA ALA A 113 9.28 -2.77 17.49
C ALA A 113 10.07 -4.09 17.44
N PHE A 114 9.39 -5.23 17.50
CA PHE A 114 10.00 -6.56 17.40
C PHE A 114 10.15 -7.05 15.97
N PHE A 115 9.52 -6.37 15.00
CA PHE A 115 9.55 -6.66 13.57
C PHE A 115 10.08 -5.44 12.82
#